data_AF-A0A7J6V484-F1
#
_entry.id   AF-A0A7J6V484-F1
#
_cell.length_a   1.000
_cell.length_b   1.000
_cell.length_c   1.000
_cell.angle_alpha   90.00
_cell.angle_beta   90.00
_cell.angle_gamma   90.00
#
_symmetry.space_group_name_H-M   'P 1'
#
loop_
_entity.id
_entity.type
_entity.pdbx_description
1 polymer ?
#
loop_
_entity_poly.entity_id
_entity_poly.type
_entity_poly.pdbx_seq_one_letter_code
_entity_poly.pdbx_strand_id
1 'polypeptide(L)' 'MGSRGCGFKELEDCLLCNAYLVHSTDVVVGAYQKSADMWKKIQITFNHEAVDKNNLAYRTVKSYSTMKQ' A
#
# COMPACT_ATOMS: atom_id res chain seq x y z
N MET A 1 -15.69 15.76 -3.57
CA MET A 1 -14.46 14.97 -3.40
C MET A 1 -14.59 13.71 -4.24
N GLY A 2 -13.86 13.61 -5.36
CA GLY A 2 -13.96 12.49 -6.30
C GLY A 2 -13.15 11.29 -5.82
N SER A 3 -13.77 10.11 -5.80
CA SER A 3 -13.07 8.83 -5.67
C SER A 3 -12.23 8.56 -6.93
N ARG A 4 -10.98 8.14 -6.74
CA ARG A 4 -10.09 7.65 -7.80
C ARG A 4 -10.30 6.14 -8.01
N GLY A 5 -9.53 5.54 -8.92
CA GLY A 5 -9.63 4.12 -9.28
C GLY A 5 -9.73 3.20 -8.05
N CYS A 6 -10.56 2.15 -8.14
CA CYS A 6 -10.87 1.24 -7.02
C CYS A 6 -11.50 1.91 -5.77
N GLY A 7 -12.06 3.11 -5.90
CA GLY A 7 -12.76 3.81 -4.82
C GLY A 7 -11.84 4.38 -3.75
N PHE A 8 -10.55 4.56 -4.04
CA PHE A 8 -9.60 5.21 -3.15
C PHE A 8 -9.84 6.73 -3.15
N LYS A 9 -9.71 7.36 -1.98
CA LYS A 9 -9.65 8.82 -1.83
C LYS A 9 -8.25 9.30 -2.17
N GLU A 10 -8.14 10.59 -2.53
CA GLU A 10 -6.85 11.22 -2.82
C GLU A 10 -5.82 11.06 -1.69
N LEU A 11 -6.25 11.16 -0.43
CA LEU A 11 -5.40 10.90 0.71
C LEU A 11 -4.95 9.43 0.78
N GLU A 12 -5.83 8.48 0.48
CA GLU A 12 -5.49 7.05 0.48
C GLU A 12 -4.44 6.73 -0.61
N ASP A 13 -4.52 7.38 -1.78
CA ASP A 13 -3.48 7.27 -2.81
C ASP A 13 -2.13 7.79 -2.32
N CYS A 14 -2.09 8.98 -1.70
CA CYS A 14 -0.86 9.55 -1.18
C CYS A 14 -0.20 8.63 -0.14
N LEU A 15 -1.01 8.08 0.78
CA LEU A 15 -0.53 7.13 1.79
C LEU A 15 0.01 5.85 1.16
N LEU A 16 -0.68 5.31 0.14
CA LEU A 16 -0.26 4.12 -0.56
C LEU A 16 1.04 4.35 -1.36
N CYS A 17 1.16 5.48 -2.06
CA CYS A 17 2.38 5.88 -2.76
C CYS A 17 3.57 6.00 -1.81
N ASN A 18 3.38 6.63 -0.65
CA ASN A 18 4.43 6.75 0.37
C ASN A 18 4.85 5.38 0.91
N ALA A 19 3.88 4.52 1.26
CA ALA A 19 4.18 3.16 1.73
C ALA A 19 4.94 2.35 0.67
N TYR A 20 4.57 2.49 -0.62
CA TYR A 20 5.30 1.87 -1.72
C TYR A 20 6.73 2.41 -1.85
N LEU A 21 6.93 3.73 -1.80
CA LEU A 21 8.27 4.33 -1.89
C LEU A 21 9.19 3.84 -0.77
N VAL A 22 8.68 3.73 0.46
CA VAL A 22 9.47 3.26 1.62
C VAL A 22 9.94 1.82 1.45
N HIS A 23 9.07 0.92 0.96
CA HIS A 23 9.37 -0.51 0.92
C HIS A 23 9.82 -1.03 -0.45
N SER A 24 9.70 -0.24 -1.53
CA SER A 24 10.17 -0.63 -2.86
C SER A 24 11.69 -0.51 -2.99
N THR A 25 12.32 0.41 -2.27
CA THR A 25 13.79 0.57 -2.23
C THR A 25 14.47 -0.57 -1.49
N ASP A 26 13.81 -1.14 -0.49
CA ASP A 26 14.27 -2.30 0.29
C ASP A 26 14.44 -3.56 -0.57
N VAL A 27 13.70 -3.67 -1.68
CA VAL A 27 13.85 -4.78 -2.64
C VAL A 27 15.22 -4.75 -3.32
N VAL A 28 15.75 -3.55 -3.61
CA VAL A 28 17.03 -3.36 -4.30
C VAL A 28 18.20 -3.81 -3.43
N VAL A 29 18.07 -3.68 -2.10
CA VAL A 29 19.08 -4.15 -1.13
C VAL A 29 18.87 -5.61 -0.70
N GLY A 30 17.91 -6.32 -1.31
CA GLY A 30 17.63 -7.72 -1.01
C GLY A 30 16.92 -7.97 0.32
N ALA A 31 16.35 -6.94 0.95
CA ALA A 31 15.66 -7.07 2.24
C ALA A 31 14.36 -7.90 2.16
N TYR A 32 13.77 -8.02 0.96
CA TYR A 32 12.62 -8.89 0.71
C TYR A 32 12.97 -10.01 -0.27
N GLN A 33 12.99 -11.24 0.23
CA GLN A 33 13.27 -12.42 -0.60
C GLN A 33 12.12 -12.76 -1.56
N LYS A 34 10.90 -12.27 -1.28
CA LYS A 34 9.71 -12.44 -2.12
C LYS A 34 8.94 -11.12 -2.22
N SER A 35 8.44 -10.79 -3.41
CA SER A 35 7.60 -9.61 -3.64
C SER A 35 6.33 -9.60 -2.77
N ALA A 36 5.81 -10.77 -2.40
CA ALA A 36 4.66 -10.89 -1.50
C ALA A 36 4.94 -10.32 -0.10
N ASP A 37 6.16 -10.44 0.41
CA ASP A 37 6.51 -9.94 1.74
C ASP A 37 6.67 -8.42 1.75
N MET A 38 7.19 -7.85 0.66
CA MET A 38 7.16 -6.40 0.43
C MET A 38 5.72 -5.87 0.43
N TRP A 39 4.81 -6.50 -0.31
CA TRP A 39 3.41 -6.06 -0.36
C TRP A 39 2.68 -6.17 0.98
N LYS A 40 3.01 -7.17 1.82
CA LYS A 40 2.51 -7.24 3.20
C LYS A 40 2.99 -6.04 4.02
N LYS A 41 4.25 -5.62 3.89
CA LYS A 41 4.77 -4.44 4.57
C LYS A 41 4.09 -3.16 4.10
N ILE A 42 3.92 -2.99 2.78
CA ILE A 42 3.15 -1.88 2.20
C ILE A 42 1.73 -1.83 2.77
N GLN A 43 1.03 -2.97 2.84
CA GLN A 43 -0.33 -3.03 3.40
C GLN A 43 -0.36 -2.66 4.89
N ILE A 44 0.61 -3.10 5.68
CA ILE A 44 0.71 -2.76 7.11
C ILE A 44 0.95 -1.26 7.27
N THR A 45 1.94 -0.70 6.56
CA THR A 45 2.31 0.71 6.64
C THR A 45 1.17 1.62 6.16
N PHE A 46 0.53 1.26 5.04
CA PHE A 46 -0.65 1.97 4.56
C PHE A 46 -1.77 2.00 5.61
N ASN A 47 -2.12 0.84 6.19
CA ASN A 47 -3.23 0.79 7.15
C ASN A 47 -2.90 1.46 8.48
N HIS A 48 -1.64 1.42 8.94
CA HIS A 48 -1.22 2.18 10.11
C HIS A 48 -1.42 3.69 9.89
N GLU A 49 -0.97 4.22 8.75
CA GLU A 49 -1.18 5.63 8.43
C GLU A 49 -2.67 5.96 8.20
N ALA A 50 -3.39 5.10 7.49
CA ALA A 50 -4.79 5.33 7.14
C ALA A 50 -5.70 5.28 8.38
N VAL A 51 -5.60 4.22 9.19
CA VAL A 51 -6.48 3.98 10.34
C VAL A 51 -6.02 4.81 11.54
N ASP A 52 -4.76 4.69 11.94
CA ASP A 52 -4.32 5.20 13.23
C ASP A 52 -4.08 6.72 13.21
N LYS A 53 -3.65 7.27 12.06
CA LYS A 53 -3.32 8.70 11.93
C LYS A 53 -4.38 9.52 11.20
N ASN A 54 -5.11 8.92 10.26
CA ASN A 54 -6.04 9.64 9.39
C ASN A 54 -7.52 9.23 9.60
N ASN A 55 -7.81 8.31 10.52
CA ASN A 55 -9.16 7.81 10.85
C ASN A 55 -9.94 7.33 9.59
N LEU A 56 -9.23 6.70 8.66
CA LEU A 56 -9.76 6.08 7.45
C LEU A 56 -10.07 4.60 7.71
N ALA A 57 -10.87 4.00 6.82
CA ALA A 57 -11.19 2.59 6.91
C ALA A 57 -9.99 1.71 6.53
N TYR A 58 -9.86 0.57 7.19
CA TYR A 58 -8.90 -0.46 6.80
C TYR A 58 -9.17 -0.91 5.35
N ARG A 59 -8.11 -1.06 4.54
CA ARG A 59 -8.20 -1.64 3.20
C ARG A 59 -7.16 -2.72 2.94
N THR A 60 -7.56 -3.67 2.10
CA THR A 60 -6.66 -4.66 1.53
C THR A 60 -6.01 -4.10 0.27
N VAL A 61 -4.70 -3.86 0.34
CA VAL A 61 -3.89 -3.45 -0.81
C VAL A 61 -3.38 -4.72 -1.50
N LYS A 62 -3.90 -5.04 -2.69
CA LYS A 62 -3.45 -6.21 -3.47
C LYS A 62 -2.36 -5.82 -4.45
N SER A 63 -1.32 -6.64 -4.56
CA SER A 63 -0.35 -6.52 -5.65
C SER A 63 -1.03 -6.80 -6.99
N TYR A 64 -0.60 -6.11 -8.05
CA TYR A 64 -1.10 -6.35 -9.41
C TYR A 64 -0.99 -7.83 -9.83
N SER A 65 -0.02 -8.57 -9.30
CA SER A 65 0.15 -10.02 -9.56
C SER A 65 -1.00 -10.90 -9.04
N THR A 66 -1.85 -10.43 -8.14
CA THR A 66 -3.06 -11.14 -7.68
C THR A 66 -4.35 -10.70 -8.40
N MET A 67 -4.27 -9.72 -9.31
CA MET A 67 -5.37 -9.31 -10.19
C MET A 67 -5.30 -9.98 -11.57
N LYS A 68 -4.84 -11.24 -11.64
CA LYS A 68 -5.12 -12.06 -12.82
C LYS A 68 -6.57 -12.54 -12.72
N GLN A 69 -7.38 -12.01 -13.64
CA GLN A 69 -8.67 -12.46 -14.19
C GLN A 69 -9.41 -13.55 -13.43
#